data_AF-A0A0M4FLT2-F1
#
_entry.id   AF-A0A0M4FLT2-F1
#
_cell.length_a   1.000
_cell.length_b   1.000
_cell.length_c   1.000
_cell.angle_alpha   90.00
_cell.angle_beta   90.00
_cell.angle_gamma   90.00
#
_symmetry.space_group_name_H-M   'P 1'
#
loop_
_entity.id
_entity.type
_entity.pdbx_description
1 polymer ?
#
loop_
_entity_poly.entity_id
_entity_poly.type
_entity_poly.pdbx_seq_one_letter_code
_entity_poly.pdbx_strand_id
1 'polypeptide(L)'
;MVFILAPLAATTATYLAMDFGWVAKPAGIALPWTIPPIIGGYLATGGKISGAVMQLVNIGISLMIYYPFFKMWDKQKMIEENAAVESVEVMQAEEKTALKG
;
A
#
# COMPACT_ATOMS: atom_id res chain seq x y z
N MET A 1 -12.00 -0.60 3.08
CA MET A 1 -12.21 -1.20 1.74
C MET A 1 -10.93 -1.47 0.94
N VAL A 2 -9.91 -0.58 0.94
CA VAL A 2 -8.72 -0.76 0.07
C VAL A 2 -7.86 -1.99 0.40
N PHE A 3 -7.94 -2.49 1.63
CA PHE A 3 -7.16 -3.64 2.10
C PHE A 3 -7.48 -4.94 1.33
N ILE A 4 -8.64 -5.02 0.67
CA ILE A 4 -9.06 -6.16 -0.16
C ILE A 4 -8.72 -5.92 -1.64
N LEU A 5 -8.79 -4.67 -2.11
CA LEU A 5 -8.52 -4.32 -3.51
C LEU A 5 -7.02 -4.45 -3.86
N ALA A 6 -6.14 -4.07 -2.94
CA ALA A 6 -4.69 -4.21 -3.14
C ALA A 6 -4.25 -5.67 -3.38
N PRO A 7 -4.58 -6.64 -2.52
CA PRO A 7 -4.23 -8.03 -2.76
C PRO A 7 -4.98 -8.63 -3.95
N LEU A 8 -6.22 -8.20 -4.24
CA LEU A 8 -6.96 -8.67 -5.42
C LEU A 8 -6.25 -8.27 -6.72
N ALA A 9 -5.88 -7.00 -6.87
CA ALA A 9 -5.18 -6.52 -8.05
C ALA A 9 -3.76 -7.10 -8.16
N ALA A 10 -3.04 -7.24 -7.04
CA ALA A 10 -1.72 -7.91 -7.02
C ALA A 10 -1.81 -9.38 -7.46
N THR A 11 -2.83 -10.11 -6.98
CA THR A 11 -3.07 -11.52 -7.37
C THR A 11 -3.45 -11.62 -8.85
N THR A 12 -4.27 -10.71 -9.35
CA THR A 12 -4.70 -10.70 -10.77
C THR A 12 -3.52 -10.41 -11.69
N ALA A 13 -2.68 -9.42 -11.35
CA ALA A 13 -1.47 -9.10 -12.10
C ALA A 13 -0.44 -10.23 -12.05
N THR A 14 -0.26 -10.85 -10.88
CA THR A 14 0.63 -12.02 -10.70
C THR A 14 0.16 -13.19 -11.58
N TYR A 15 -1.15 -13.44 -11.62
CA TYR A 15 -1.73 -14.50 -12.43
C TYR A 15 -1.53 -14.26 -13.92
N LEU A 16 -1.82 -13.05 -14.41
CA LEU A 16 -1.61 -12.68 -15.81
C LEU A 16 -0.14 -12.80 -16.22
N ALA A 17 0.80 -12.32 -15.40
CA ALA A 17 2.22 -12.44 -15.73
C ALA A 17 2.76 -13.90 -15.67
N MET A 18 2.10 -14.80 -14.93
CA MET A 18 2.35 -16.24 -15.05
C MET A 18 1.75 -16.86 -16.31
N ASP A 19 0.58 -16.38 -16.76
CA ASP A 19 -0.13 -16.87 -17.95
C ASP A 19 0.58 -16.44 -19.26
N PHE A 20 1.08 -15.20 -19.30
CA PHE A 20 1.93 -14.68 -20.38
C PHE A 20 3.34 -15.31 -20.42
N GLY A 21 3.69 -16.19 -19.47
CA GLY A 21 4.99 -16.87 -19.41
C GLY A 21 6.17 -15.96 -19.04
N TRP A 22 5.92 -14.73 -18.60
CA TRP A 22 6.94 -13.78 -18.17
C TRP A 22 7.57 -14.17 -16.84
N VAL A 23 6.87 -14.96 -16.03
CA VAL A 23 7.32 -15.40 -14.71
C VAL A 23 7.16 -16.89 -14.57
N ALA A 24 8.24 -17.55 -14.14
CA ALA A 24 8.22 -18.96 -13.84
C ALA A 24 7.16 -19.27 -12.77
N LYS A 25 6.33 -20.28 -13.04
CA LYS A 25 5.35 -20.79 -12.07
C LYS A 25 6.07 -21.24 -10.79
N PRO A 26 5.42 -21.12 -9.62
CA PRO A 26 6.01 -21.57 -8.37
C PRO A 26 6.44 -23.03 -8.46
N ALA A 27 7.68 -23.33 -8.07
CA ALA A 27 8.30 -24.66 -8.10
C ALA A 27 7.75 -25.63 -7.04
N GLY A 28 6.64 -25.29 -6.37
CA GLY A 28 6.04 -26.11 -5.31
C GLY A 28 6.78 -26.04 -3.97
N ILE A 29 7.73 -25.11 -3.82
CA ILE A 29 8.47 -24.92 -2.57
C ILE A 29 7.64 -24.04 -1.63
N ALA A 30 7.16 -24.63 -0.52
CA ALA A 30 6.45 -23.91 0.52
C ALA A 30 7.45 -23.06 1.32
N LEU A 31 7.65 -21.82 0.87
CA LEU A 31 8.54 -20.89 1.55
C LEU A 31 7.85 -20.27 2.76
N PRO A 32 8.52 -20.20 3.92
CA PRO A 32 7.99 -19.48 5.06
C PRO A 32 7.81 -17.99 4.71
N TRP A 33 6.72 -17.41 5.21
CA TRP A 33 6.31 -16.03 4.97
C TRP A 33 7.28 -14.97 5.53
N THR A 34 8.28 -15.40 6.29
CA THR A 34 9.35 -14.57 6.86
C THR A 34 10.54 -14.38 5.91
N ILE A 35 10.58 -15.08 4.77
CA ILE A 35 11.67 -14.92 3.79
C ILE A 35 11.53 -13.56 3.08
N PRO A 36 12.62 -12.78 2.95
CA PRO A 36 12.59 -11.51 2.26
C PRO A 36 12.00 -11.68 0.85
N PRO A 37 11.07 -10.81 0.40
CA PRO A 37 10.30 -11.01 -0.82
C PRO A 37 11.15 -11.35 -2.05
N ILE A 38 12.30 -10.68 -2.21
CA ILE A 38 13.19 -10.86 -3.37
C ILE A 38 13.81 -12.26 -3.39
N ILE A 39 14.29 -12.72 -2.24
CA ILE A 39 14.86 -14.06 -2.04
C ILE A 39 13.74 -15.10 -2.12
N GLY A 40 12.57 -14.76 -1.58
CA GLY A 40 11.36 -15.56 -1.63
C GLY A 40 10.91 -15.84 -3.06
N GLY A 41 10.84 -14.84 -3.94
CA GLY A 41 10.49 -15.03 -5.35
C GLY A 41 11.50 -15.90 -6.12
N TYR A 42 12.80 -15.71 -5.87
CA TYR A 42 13.86 -16.53 -6.47
C TYR A 42 13.74 -18.01 -6.07
N LEU A 43 13.59 -18.28 -4.77
CA LEU A 43 13.43 -19.63 -4.25
C LEU A 43 12.07 -20.23 -4.62
N ALA A 44 11.00 -19.42 -4.67
CA ALA A 44 9.65 -19.87 -4.98
C ALA A 44 9.57 -20.44 -6.39
N THR A 45 10.44 -19.98 -7.29
CA THR A 45 10.52 -20.41 -8.68
C THR A 45 11.63 -21.45 -8.94
N GLY A 46 12.21 -22.01 -7.87
CA GLY A 46 13.25 -23.05 -7.96
C GLY A 46 14.61 -22.53 -8.41
N GLY A 47 14.95 -21.29 -8.04
CA GLY A 47 16.22 -20.65 -8.39
C GLY A 47 16.18 -19.88 -9.72
N LYS A 48 15.01 -19.41 -10.15
CA LYS A 48 14.86 -18.63 -11.38
C LYS A 48 14.76 -17.14 -11.07
N ILE A 49 15.60 -16.34 -11.74
CA ILE A 49 15.63 -14.87 -11.58
C ILE A 49 14.26 -14.23 -11.91
N SER A 50 13.47 -14.87 -12.77
CA SER A 50 12.11 -14.44 -13.10
C SER A 50 11.20 -14.28 -11.88
N GLY A 51 11.39 -15.08 -10.82
CA GLY A 51 10.59 -14.96 -9.60
C GLY A 51 10.98 -13.73 -8.76
N ALA A 52 12.27 -13.37 -8.73
CA ALA A 52 12.72 -12.15 -8.06
C ALA A 52 12.21 -10.88 -8.78
N VAL A 53 12.21 -10.90 -10.11
CA VAL A 53 11.67 -9.81 -10.94
C VAL A 53 10.17 -9.65 -10.73
N MET A 54 9.41 -10.73 -10.66
CA MET A 54 7.98 -10.69 -10.33
C MET A 54 7.73 -10.02 -8.99
N GLN A 55 8.58 -10.29 -7.99
CA GLN A 55 8.41 -9.69 -6.69
C GLN A 55 8.64 -8.17 -6.72
N LEU A 56 9.63 -7.69 -7.48
CA LEU A 56 9.85 -6.27 -7.74
C LEU A 56 8.64 -5.63 -8.43
N VAL A 57 8.07 -6.31 -9.42
CA VAL A 57 6.85 -5.86 -10.11
C VAL A 57 5.66 -5.80 -9.15
N ASN A 58 5.48 -6.81 -8.31
CA ASN A 58 4.41 -6.82 -7.29
C ASN A 58 4.57 -5.70 -6.25
N ILE A 59 5.80 -5.37 -5.86
CA ILE A 59 6.06 -4.20 -5.01
C ILE A 59 5.70 -2.91 -5.77
N GLY A 60 6.09 -2.78 -7.04
CA GLY A 60 5.73 -1.64 -7.87
C GLY A 60 4.23 -1.46 -8.07
N ILE A 61 3.51 -2.55 -8.33
CA ILE A 61 2.04 -2.56 -8.44
C ILE A 61 1.40 -2.21 -7.10
N SER A 62 1.90 -2.78 -6.00
CA SER A 62 1.41 -2.44 -4.66
C SER A 62 1.62 -0.97 -4.35
N LEU A 63 2.77 -0.38 -4.68
CA LEU A 63 3.03 1.05 -4.54
C LEU A 63 2.08 1.88 -5.42
N MET A 64 1.86 1.47 -6.67
CA MET A 64 0.97 2.19 -7.59
C MET A 64 -0.48 2.16 -7.12
N ILE A 65 -0.94 1.05 -6.53
CA ILE A 65 -2.29 0.93 -5.95
C ILE A 65 -2.38 1.66 -4.61
N TYR A 66 -1.33 1.63 -3.80
CA TYR A 66 -1.31 2.27 -2.49
C TYR A 66 -1.20 3.79 -2.61
N TYR A 67 -0.51 4.30 -3.64
CA TYR A 67 -0.32 5.74 -3.86
C TYR A 67 -1.62 6.57 -3.91
N PRO A 68 -2.65 6.24 -4.71
CA PRO A 68 -3.90 7.00 -4.71
C PRO A 68 -4.64 6.90 -3.37
N PHE A 69 -4.53 5.77 -2.67
CA PHE A 69 -5.16 5.60 -1.36
C PHE A 69 -4.44 6.39 -0.27
N PHE A 70 -3.11 6.36 -0.28
CA PHE A 70 -2.27 7.14 0.62
C PHE A 70 -2.56 8.63 0.44
N LYS A 71 -2.65 9.11 -0.81
CA LYS A 71 -3.02 10.49 -1.11
C LYS A 71 -4.43 10.86 -0.63
N MET A 72 -5.39 9.94 -0.70
CA MET A 72 -6.75 10.16 -0.19
C MET A 72 -6.80 10.21 1.34
N TRP A 73 -6.03 9.34 2.00
CA TRP A 73 -5.91 9.30 3.46
C TRP A 73 -5.19 10.54 4.00
N ASP A 74 -4.11 10.95 3.35
CA ASP A 74 -3.36 12.16 3.65
C ASP A 74 -4.24 13.40 3.52
N LYS A 75 -5.07 13.47 2.48
CA LYS A 75 -6.06 14.53 2.30
C LYS A 75 -7.13 14.54 3.39
N GLN A 76 -7.59 13.37 3.86
CA GLN A 76 -8.56 13.30 4.97
C GLN A 76 -7.95 13.76 6.29
N LYS A 77 -6.72 13.36 6.59
CA LYS A 77 -6.02 13.81 7.79
C LYS A 77 -5.73 15.32 7.77
N MET A 78 -5.36 15.88 6.63
CA MET A 78 -5.23 17.34 6.48
C MET A 78 -6.55 18.09 6.74
N ILE A 79 -7.70 17.51 6.37
CA ILE A 79 -9.01 18.13 6.64
C ILE A 79 -9.33 18.08 8.14
N GLU A 80 -9.06 16.95 8.81
CA GLU A 80 -9.21 16.84 10.26
C GLU A 80 -8.28 17.78 11.02
N GLU A 81 -7.02 17.91 10.62
CA GLU A 81 -6.07 18.83 11.24
C GLU A 81 -6.50 20.29 11.07
N ASN A 82 -6.94 20.70 9.87
CA ASN A 82 -7.43 22.06 9.65
C ASN A 82 -8.74 22.35 10.40
N ALA A 83 -9.67 21.39 10.45
CA ALA A 83 -10.91 21.55 11.21
C ALA A 83 -10.66 21.64 12.72
N ALA A 84 -9.67 20.90 13.23
CA ALA A 84 -9.24 21.00 14.62
C ALA A 84 -8.63 22.38 14.92
N VAL A 85 -7.76 22.90 14.05
CA VAL A 85 -7.16 24.23 14.21
C VAL A 85 -8.22 25.34 14.18
N GLU A 86 -9.18 25.28 13.25
CA GLU A 86 -10.25 26.28 13.14
C GLU A 86 -11.16 26.27 14.37
N SER A 87 -11.50 25.09 14.92
CA SER A 87 -12.29 24.99 16.15
C SER A 87 -11.57 25.56 17.38
N VAL A 88 -10.25 25.41 17.46
CA VAL A 88 -9.43 25.94 18.56
C VAL A 88 -9.31 27.47 18.45
N GLU A 89 -9.16 28.04 17.26
CA GLU A 89 -9.15 29.49 17.05
C GLU A 89 -10.48 30.15 17.40
N VAL A 90 -11.61 29.54 17.02
CA VAL A 90 -12.95 30.03 17.35
C VAL A 90 -13.18 30.03 18.86
N MET A 91 -12.82 28.93 19.56
CA MET A 91 -12.91 28.86 21.02
C MET A 91 -12.05 29.91 21.73
N GLN A 92 -10.83 30.16 21.25
CA GLN A 92 -9.95 31.20 21.81
C GLN A 92 -10.45 32.63 21.54
N ALA A 93 -11.13 32.85 20.40
CA ALA A 93 -11.73 34.14 20.06
C ALA A 93 -12.98 34.44 20.92
N GLU A 94 -13.81 33.43 21.17
CA GLU A 94 -14.97 33.54 22.08
C GLU A 94 -14.52 33.82 23.52
N GLU A 95 -13.50 33.12 24.03
CA GLU A 95 -12.97 33.34 25.38
C GLU A 95 -12.41 34.77 25.58
N LYS A 96 -11.65 35.28 24.59
CA LYS A 96 -11.14 36.66 24.62
C LYS A 96 -12.23 37.73 24.53
N THR A 97 -13.35 37.41 23.91
CA THR A 97 -14.50 38.31 23.78
C THR A 97 -15.31 38.33 25.08
N ALA A 98 -15.49 37.18 25.72
CA ALA A 98 -16.17 37.05 27.01
C ALA A 98 -15.41 37.74 28.17
N LEU A 99 -14.08 37.76 28.12
CA LEU A 99 -13.23 38.42 29.13
C LEU A 99 -13.18 39.96 29.02
N LYS A 100 -13.68 40.55 27.93
CA LYS A 100 -13.70 42.00 27.70
C LYS A 100 -15.07 42.65 27.96
N GLY A 101 -16.09 41.86 28.30
CA GLY A 101 -17.46 42.31 28.57
C GLY A 101 -17.73 42.61 30.05
#